data_AF-A0A5E7RMR8-F1
#
_entry.id   AF-A0A5E7RMR8-F1
#
_cell.length_a   1.000
_cell.length_b   1.000
_cell.length_c   1.000
_cell.angle_alpha   90.00
_cell.angle_beta   90.00
_cell.angle_gamma   90.00
#
_symmetry.space_group_name_H-M   'P 1'
#
loop_
_entity.id
_entity.type
_entity.pdbx_description
1 polymer ?
#
loop_
_entity_poly.entity_id
_entity_poly.type
_entity_poly.pdbx_seq_one_letter_code
_entity_poly.pdbx_strand_id
1 'polypeptide(L)' 'MARGVHGQRIYVDPKAEMVIVRYASHPVASNSANDPVTLPAFDALADYLNRKEHP' A
#
# COMPACT_ATOMS: atom_id res chain seq x y z
N MET A 1 -2.59 -8.94 -2.67
CA MET A 1 -2.19 -8.25 -1.42
C MET A 1 -2.46 -9.16 -0.22
N ALA A 2 -1.61 -9.13 0.81
CA ALA A 2 -1.86 -9.79 2.10
C ALA A 2 -2.00 -8.75 3.21
N ARG A 3 -2.95 -8.98 4.14
CA ARG A 3 -3.42 -7.98 5.12
C ARG A 3 -3.42 -8.59 6.51
N GLY A 4 -2.81 -7.91 7.47
CA GLY A 4 -2.96 -8.18 8.89
C GLY A 4 -3.72 -7.06 9.58
N VAL A 5 -4.32 -7.38 10.72
CA VAL A 5 -5.01 -6.39 11.58
C VAL A 5 -4.06 -5.29 12.03
N HIS A 6 -4.61 -4.18 12.53
CA HIS A 6 -3.83 -3.04 13.01
C HIS A 6 -2.95 -2.38 11.93
N GLY A 7 -3.25 -2.60 10.65
CA GLY A 7 -2.61 -1.92 9.52
C GLY A 7 -1.38 -2.62 8.93
N GLN A 8 -1.10 -3.86 9.34
CA GLN A 8 -0.02 -4.65 8.77
C GLN A 8 -0.30 -5.00 7.30
N ARG A 9 0.70 -4.87 6.41
CA ARG A 9 0.50 -5.23 5.00
C ARG A 9 1.78 -5.65 4.30
N ILE A 10 1.64 -6.61 3.38
CA ILE A 10 2.56 -6.81 2.26
C ILE A 10 1.79 -6.63 0.95
N TYR A 11 2.24 -5.68 0.15
CA TYR A 11 1.61 -5.29 -1.12
C TYR A 11 2.63 -5.46 -2.24
N VAL A 12 2.21 -6.12 -3.32
CA VAL A 12 3.03 -6.41 -4.49
C VAL A 12 2.25 -5.91 -5.69
N ASP A 13 2.84 -4.98 -6.43
CA ASP A 13 2.34 -4.47 -7.71
C ASP A 13 3.37 -4.77 -8.80
N PRO A 14 3.17 -5.85 -9.58
CA PRO A 14 4.09 -6.22 -10.65
C PRO A 14 4.13 -5.20 -11.80
N LYS A 15 3.05 -4.45 -12.02
CA LYS A 15 2.98 -3.48 -13.12
C LYS A 15 3.90 -2.29 -12.86
N ALA A 16 3.92 -1.83 -11.61
CA ALA A 16 4.81 -0.76 -11.16
C ALA A 16 6.17 -1.29 -10.65
N GLU A 17 6.46 -2.58 -10.83
CA GLU A 17 7.65 -3.26 -10.31
C GLU A 17 7.94 -2.93 -8.83
N MET A 18 6.87 -2.91 -8.02
CA MET A 18 6.88 -2.35 -6.67
C MET A 18 6.48 -3.39 -5.62
N VAL A 19 7.22 -3.41 -4.50
CA VAL A 19 6.85 -4.14 -3.28
C VAL A 19 6.85 -3.19 -2.10
N ILE A 20 5.75 -3.19 -1.33
CA ILE A 20 5.62 -2.42 -0.08
C ILE A 20 5.42 -3.38 1.08
N VAL A 21 6.28 -3.25 2.09
CA VAL A 21 6.10 -3.86 3.42
C VAL A 21 5.74 -2.76 4.40
N ARG A 22 4.56 -2.87 5.03
CA ARG A 22 4.08 -1.90 6.03
C ARG A 22 3.93 -2.58 7.38
N TYR A 23 4.68 -2.09 8.35
CA TYR A 23 4.48 -2.34 9.78
C TYR A 23 3.77 -1.14 10.42
N ALA A 24 2.75 -1.39 11.22
CA ALA A 24 1.85 -0.42 11.82
C ALA A 24 1.20 -1.00 13.11
N SER A 25 0.63 -0.09 13.90
CA SER A 25 -0.03 -0.38 15.18
C SER A 25 -1.34 0.41 15.30
N HIS A 26 -2.15 0.43 14.24
CA HIS A 26 -3.38 1.21 14.18
C HIS A 26 -4.32 0.84 15.34
N PRO A 27 -4.92 1.80 16.07
CA PRO A 27 -5.69 1.51 17.28
C PRO A 27 -6.96 0.68 17.01
N VAL A 28 -7.56 0.86 15.83
CA VAL A 28 -8.69 0.02 15.38
C VAL A 28 -8.15 -1.14 14.56
N ALA A 29 -8.49 -2.37 14.95
CA ALA A 29 -8.01 -3.60 14.31
C ALA A 29 -8.51 -3.78 12.88
N SER A 30 -9.76 -3.37 12.60
CA SER A 30 -10.37 -3.49 11.27
C SER A 30 -9.62 -2.67 10.22
N ASN A 31 -9.40 -3.27 9.06
CA ASN A 31 -8.74 -2.58 7.95
C ASN A 31 -9.60 -1.48 7.32
N SER A 32 -10.93 -1.55 7.46
CA SER A 32 -11.82 -0.48 6.98
C SER A 32 -11.48 0.89 7.56
N ALA A 33 -10.88 0.93 8.75
CA ALA A 33 -10.44 2.16 9.40
C ALA A 33 -9.18 2.78 8.76
N ASN A 34 -8.42 2.02 7.95
CA ASN A 34 -7.15 2.49 7.37
C ASN A 34 -7.07 2.38 5.83
N ASP A 35 -7.91 1.55 5.20
CA ASP A 35 -7.94 1.40 3.74
C ASP A 35 -8.16 2.71 2.98
N PRO A 36 -9.07 3.62 3.41
CA PRO A 36 -9.33 4.85 2.67
C PRO A 36 -8.11 5.77 2.56
N VAL A 37 -7.10 5.57 3.41
CA VAL A 37 -5.84 6.32 3.37
C VAL A 37 -4.74 5.51 2.71
N THR A 38 -4.64 4.23 3.05
CA THR A 38 -3.48 3.40 2.67
C THR A 38 -3.52 2.94 1.22
N LEU A 39 -4.70 2.63 0.67
CA LEU A 39 -4.80 2.21 -0.73
C LEU A 39 -4.48 3.36 -1.70
N PRO A 40 -5.08 4.56 -1.56
CA PRO A 40 -4.73 5.68 -2.44
C PRO A 40 -3.26 6.07 -2.37
N ALA A 41 -2.63 5.96 -1.20
CA ALA A 41 -1.20 6.23 -1.06
C ALA A 41 -0.33 5.25 -1.85
N PHE A 42 -0.73 3.98 -1.95
CA PHE A 42 0.01 2.97 -2.72
C PHE A 42 -0.19 3.18 -4.22
N ASP A 43 -1.41 3.52 -4.64
CA ASP A 43 -1.72 3.85 -6.04
C ASP A 43 -0.94 5.08 -6.50
N ALA A 44 -0.87 6.12 -5.67
CA ALA A 44 -0.08 7.32 -5.98
C ALA A 44 1.43 7.02 -6.11
N LEU A 45 1.95 6.10 -5.31
CA LEU A 45 3.35 5.67 -5.44
C LEU A 45 3.59 4.87 -6.72
N ALA A 46 2.66 3.97 -7.07
CA ALA A 46 2.72 3.22 -8.32
C ALA A 46 2.69 4.16 -9.53
N ASP A 47 1.78 5.14 -9.55
CA ASP A 47 1.72 6.16 -10.60
C ASP A 47 3.01 6.97 -10.72
N TYR A 48 3.60 7.34 -9.59
CA TYR A 48 4.86 8.07 -9.57
C TYR A 48 6.03 7.25 -10.15
N LEU A 49 6.14 5.97 -9.79
CA LEU A 49 7.19 5.08 -10.30
C LEU A 49 7.02 4.82 -11.80
N ASN A 50 5.80 4.55 -12.26
CA ASN A 50 5.50 4.35 -13.67
C ASN A 50 5.88 5.57 -14.53
N ARG A 51 5.66 6.79 -14.04
CA ARG A 51 6.09 8.02 -14.73
C ARG A 51 7.61 8.18 -14.79
N LYS A 52 8.36 7.61 -13.84
CA LYS A 52 9.82 7.69 -13.80
C LYS A 52 10.49 6.71 -14.76
N GLU A 53 9.95 5.51 -14.88
CA GLU A 53 10.47 4.48 -15.80
C GLU A 53 10.13 4.78 -17.27
N HIS A 54 9.06 5.55 -17.51
CA HIS A 54 8.64 6.00 -18.85
C HIS A 54 8.49 7.53 -18.92
N PRO A 55 9.60 8.30 -18.88
CA PRO A 55 9.56 9.75 -19.00
C PRO A 55 9.10 10.23 -20.39
#